data_AF-A0A5N7J0P1-F1
#
_entry.id   AF-A0A5N7J0P1-F1
#
_cell.length_a   1.000
_cell.length_b   1.000
_cell.length_c   1.000
_cell.angle_alpha   90.00
_cell.angle_beta   90.00
_cell.angle_gamma   90.00
#
_symmetry.space_group_name_H-M   'P 1'
#
loop_
_entity.id
_entity.type
_entity.pdbx_description
1 polymer ?
#
loop_
_entity_poly.entity_id
_entity_poly.type
_entity_poly.pdbx_seq_one_letter_code
_entity_poly.pdbx_strand_id
1 'polypeptide(L)'
;MKISEEVEKYTKLILSDKDNIDNYKNRAKLYISIRRYMDALKDYNEIIRICNKDSELFYERANIYLMMAESNLNKQGEMWRNKDRYNNALIDYNTVIELEPRNKKYYVARANLLTDIFEEDLEALNDYLLAFELDPNDDKVCSLIGNMYSLLNDDENSIKYYKLALKLNSQNYEVWYSLGSAYDVNDKVAEAIECYTTVINGDKHQNHVYYDRGSCYYRNKMYEKALMDLEMFIQLGEPENERTYFLRGNIYECLGNFEEALKEYKKVLSINREDYILDRIVQLYRKFKDVNLLKDEINGIIDGNKINSLSKPDKELVDKQESDIKVEENRDNLNKKIIVYGNITIKDEEKSISIKDLNEFEEYIGNILPEEYRRFILQCNGGKLNPYKFITKDKFIKSCAMNLLPLSNNKMPNIKEKYEIFNKGDLIPKNLLAIVMDPTESPICICLKGKNIGKIYYWNSAFEKDFVKPSYKNMHLVADNFDEFISGLYV
;
A
#
# COMPACT_ATOMS: atom_id res chain seq x y z
N MET A 1 21.46 -37.87 20.91
CA MET A 1 22.16 -39.17 20.81
C MET A 1 21.91 -39.84 19.46
N LYS A 2 20.67 -40.20 19.10
CA LYS A 2 20.40 -40.90 17.82
C LYS A 2 20.79 -40.12 16.55
N ILE A 3 20.49 -38.81 16.47
CA ILE A 3 20.81 -38.01 15.26
C ILE A 3 22.32 -37.77 15.12
N SER A 4 23.03 -37.54 16.22
CA SER A 4 24.49 -37.35 16.19
C SER A 4 25.23 -38.61 15.76
N GLU A 5 24.77 -39.80 16.18
CA GLU A 5 25.32 -41.09 15.75
C GLU A 5 25.10 -41.33 14.26
N GLU A 6 23.90 -41.01 13.73
CA GLU A 6 23.62 -41.13 12.29
C GLU A 6 24.44 -40.13 11.45
N VAL A 7 24.65 -38.89 11.93
CA VAL A 7 25.55 -37.92 11.25
C VAL A 7 26.98 -38.45 11.20
N GLU A 8 27.48 -39.05 12.28
CA GLU A 8 28.83 -39.63 12.32
C GLU A 8 28.96 -40.83 11.38
N LYS A 9 27.93 -41.69 11.32
CA LYS A 9 27.85 -42.81 10.39
C LYS A 9 27.97 -42.35 8.95
N TYR A 10 27.16 -41.38 8.50
CA TYR A 10 27.28 -40.86 7.13
C TYR A 10 28.61 -40.14 6.90
N THR A 11 29.19 -39.51 7.93
CA THR A 11 30.53 -38.92 7.82
C THR A 11 31.60 -39.96 7.55
N LYS A 12 31.55 -41.12 8.21
CA LYS A 12 32.46 -42.24 7.91
C LYS A 12 32.24 -42.81 6.51
N LEU A 13 30.98 -42.95 6.08
CA LEU A 13 30.65 -43.43 4.73
C LEU A 13 31.17 -42.50 3.63
N ILE A 14 31.06 -41.18 3.81
CA ILE A 14 31.60 -40.18 2.87
C ILE A 14 33.13 -40.22 2.81
N LEU A 15 33.81 -40.51 3.93
CA LEU A 15 35.27 -40.67 3.92
C LEU A 15 35.71 -41.92 3.16
N SER A 16 34.93 -43.00 3.18
CA SER A 16 35.21 -44.21 2.41
C SER A 16 34.84 -44.10 0.93
N ASP A 17 33.83 -43.30 0.59
CA ASP A 17 33.35 -43.10 -0.78
C ASP A 17 32.86 -41.65 -0.95
N LYS A 18 33.75 -40.82 -1.51
CA LYS A 18 33.53 -39.37 -1.65
C LYS A 18 32.63 -38.99 -2.81
N ASP A 19 32.36 -39.91 -3.74
CA ASP A 19 31.54 -39.64 -4.92
C ASP A 19 30.08 -40.09 -4.70
N ASN A 20 29.80 -40.73 -3.56
CA ASN A 20 28.46 -41.19 -3.21
C ASN A 20 27.55 -40.06 -2.72
N ILE A 21 26.79 -39.51 -3.65
CA ILE A 21 25.84 -38.41 -3.45
C ILE A 21 24.78 -38.73 -2.38
N ASP A 22 24.31 -39.96 -2.29
CA ASP A 22 23.24 -40.34 -1.35
C ASP A 22 23.71 -40.19 0.10
N ASN A 23 24.98 -40.48 0.39
CA ASN A 23 25.53 -40.27 1.73
C ASN A 23 25.52 -38.80 2.13
N TYR A 24 25.89 -37.90 1.21
CA TYR A 24 25.81 -36.45 1.44
C TYR A 24 24.35 -36.00 1.59
N LYS A 25 23.42 -36.46 0.73
CA LYS A 25 22.00 -36.10 0.81
C LYS A 25 21.39 -36.51 2.15
N ASN A 26 21.66 -37.74 2.60
CA ASN A 26 21.16 -38.25 3.86
C ASN A 26 21.75 -37.49 5.05
N ARG A 27 23.05 -37.14 5.02
CA ARG A 27 23.67 -36.32 6.07
C ARG A 27 23.12 -34.89 6.08
N ALA A 28 22.91 -34.26 4.92
CA ALA A 28 22.32 -32.94 4.80
C ALA A 28 20.89 -32.89 5.39
N LYS A 29 20.05 -33.89 5.10
CA LYS A 29 18.71 -34.01 5.69
C LYS A 29 18.74 -34.07 7.22
N LEU A 30 19.70 -34.82 7.79
CA LEU A 30 19.91 -34.84 9.24
C LEU A 30 20.30 -33.45 9.76
N TYR A 31 21.21 -32.74 9.09
CA TYR A 31 21.59 -31.38 9.47
C TYR A 31 20.42 -30.39 9.44
N ILE A 32 19.57 -30.45 8.42
CA ILE A 32 18.35 -29.64 8.32
C ILE A 32 17.42 -29.91 9.51
N SER A 33 17.21 -31.18 9.88
CA SER A 33 16.34 -31.55 11.00
C SER A 33 16.76 -30.98 12.36
N ILE A 34 18.06 -30.68 12.52
CA ILE A 34 18.64 -30.05 13.72
C ILE A 34 19.02 -28.58 13.50
N ARG A 35 18.48 -27.95 12.44
CA ARG A 35 18.69 -26.54 12.06
C ARG A 35 20.16 -26.14 11.85
N ARG A 36 21.02 -27.10 11.49
CA ARG A 36 22.43 -26.87 11.11
C ARG A 36 22.56 -26.58 9.62
N TYR A 37 21.91 -25.51 9.15
CA TYR A 37 21.80 -25.19 7.73
C TYR A 37 23.13 -25.01 7.01
N MET A 38 24.14 -24.40 7.67
CA MET A 38 25.48 -24.25 7.09
C MET A 38 26.15 -25.57 6.76
N ASP A 39 25.95 -26.60 7.58
CA ASP A 39 26.54 -27.91 7.33
C ASP A 39 25.77 -28.67 6.25
N ALA A 40 24.45 -28.48 6.18
CA ALA A 40 23.65 -28.97 5.05
C ALA A 40 24.08 -28.31 3.72
N LEU A 41 24.32 -26.99 3.70
CA LEU A 41 24.79 -26.28 2.51
C LEU A 41 26.15 -26.79 2.03
N LYS A 42 27.09 -27.12 2.94
CA LYS A 42 28.37 -27.74 2.57
C LYS A 42 28.17 -29.06 1.86
N ASP A 43 27.26 -29.90 2.37
CA ASP A 43 26.94 -31.18 1.75
C ASP A 43 26.31 -30.99 0.37
N TYR A 44 25.35 -30.07 0.21
CA TYR A 44 24.74 -29.76 -1.09
C TYR A 44 25.74 -29.14 -2.09
N ASN A 45 26.70 -28.34 -1.63
CA ASN A 45 27.75 -27.81 -2.50
C ASN A 45 28.67 -28.91 -3.04
N GLU A 46 29.03 -29.91 -2.22
CA GLU A 46 29.78 -31.07 -2.70
C GLU A 46 28.95 -31.93 -3.66
N ILE A 47 27.67 -32.15 -3.36
CA ILE A 47 26.77 -32.91 -4.25
C ILE A 47 26.68 -32.22 -5.62
N ILE A 48 26.46 -30.90 -5.66
CA ILE A 48 26.34 -30.13 -6.91
C ILE A 48 27.68 -30.10 -7.67
N ARG A 49 28.82 -30.12 -6.97
CA ARG A 49 30.14 -30.27 -7.60
C ARG A 49 30.29 -31.58 -8.34
N ILE A 50 29.70 -32.67 -7.81
CA ILE A 50 29.72 -34.01 -8.43
C ILE A 50 28.65 -34.11 -9.53
N CYS A 51 27.44 -33.61 -9.28
CA CYS A 51 26.30 -33.64 -10.19
C CYS A 51 25.68 -32.25 -10.36
N ASN A 52 26.05 -31.54 -11.43
CA ASN A 52 25.65 -30.16 -11.67
C ASN A 52 24.47 -29.99 -12.64
N LYS A 53 23.76 -31.08 -12.98
CA LYS A 53 22.63 -31.07 -13.91
C LYS A 53 21.30 -31.57 -13.32
N ASP A 54 21.29 -31.98 -12.06
CA ASP A 54 20.07 -32.39 -11.35
C ASP A 54 19.44 -31.15 -10.72
N SER A 55 18.31 -30.70 -11.30
CA SER A 55 17.54 -29.53 -10.87
C SER A 55 17.11 -29.61 -9.41
N GLU A 56 16.74 -30.80 -8.92
CA GLU A 56 16.23 -30.96 -7.57
C GLU A 56 17.31 -30.62 -6.53
N LEU A 57 18.60 -30.80 -6.85
CA LEU A 57 19.70 -30.40 -5.96
C LEU A 57 19.78 -28.90 -5.73
N PHE A 58 19.67 -28.12 -6.81
CA PHE A 58 19.68 -26.66 -6.74
C PHE A 58 18.40 -26.17 -6.06
N TYR A 59 17.25 -26.78 -6.34
CA TYR A 59 15.98 -26.49 -5.67
C TYR A 59 16.06 -26.69 -4.15
N GLU A 60 16.60 -27.82 -3.71
CA GLU A 60 16.80 -28.11 -2.29
C GLU A 60 17.81 -27.15 -1.65
N ARG A 61 18.89 -26.81 -2.35
CA ARG A 61 19.87 -25.83 -1.85
C ARG A 61 19.25 -24.42 -1.71
N ALA A 62 18.42 -23.98 -2.66
CA ALA A 62 17.65 -22.75 -2.58
C ALA A 62 16.78 -22.71 -1.31
N ASN A 63 16.03 -23.79 -1.05
CA ASN A 63 15.18 -23.89 0.13
C ASN A 63 16.00 -23.83 1.44
N ILE A 64 17.19 -24.43 1.47
CA ILE A 64 18.08 -24.33 2.66
C ILE A 64 18.55 -22.90 2.87
N TYR A 65 18.85 -22.13 1.81
CA TYR A 65 19.16 -20.71 1.94
C TYR A 65 17.99 -19.93 2.56
N LEU A 66 16.75 -20.19 2.14
CA LEU A 66 15.55 -19.55 2.70
C LEU A 66 15.35 -19.91 4.18
N MET A 67 15.37 -21.20 4.52
CA MET A 67 15.26 -21.66 5.93
C MET A 67 16.34 -21.04 6.83
N MET A 68 17.55 -20.90 6.28
CA MET A 68 18.66 -20.29 7.00
C MET A 68 18.44 -18.79 7.22
N ALA A 69 17.89 -18.07 6.23
CA ALA A 69 17.58 -16.65 6.35
C ALA A 69 16.44 -16.40 7.36
N GLU A 70 15.35 -17.15 7.26
CA GLU A 70 14.20 -17.08 8.18
C GLU A 70 14.60 -17.37 9.62
N SER A 71 15.48 -18.36 9.85
CA SER A 71 15.94 -18.70 11.20
C SER A 71 16.74 -17.59 11.90
N ASN A 72 17.18 -16.57 11.15
CA ASN A 72 18.00 -15.48 11.64
C ASN A 72 17.34 -14.09 11.50
N LEU A 73 16.06 -14.02 11.13
CA LEU A 73 15.34 -12.77 10.85
C LEU A 73 15.43 -11.72 11.98
N ASN A 74 15.49 -12.17 13.24
CA ASN A 74 15.46 -11.30 14.43
C ASN A 74 16.84 -11.05 15.07
N LYS A 75 17.94 -11.47 14.43
CA LYS A 75 19.29 -11.30 14.99
C LYS A 75 19.94 -10.03 14.45
N GLN A 76 20.09 -9.04 15.34
CA GLN A 76 20.79 -7.78 15.04
C GLN A 76 22.18 -8.05 14.43
N GLY A 77 22.44 -7.51 13.23
CA GLY A 77 23.70 -7.69 12.49
C GLY A 77 23.69 -8.77 11.38
N GLU A 78 22.62 -9.57 11.23
CA GLU A 78 22.51 -10.59 10.17
C GLU A 78 21.82 -10.11 8.87
N MET A 79 21.37 -8.86 8.80
CA MET A 79 20.61 -8.33 7.66
C MET A 79 21.34 -8.49 6.31
N TRP A 80 22.63 -8.14 6.27
CA TRP A 80 23.47 -8.32 5.08
C TRP A 80 23.61 -9.79 4.68
N ARG A 81 23.77 -10.69 5.67
CA ARG A 81 23.89 -12.13 5.43
C ARG A 81 22.58 -12.73 4.93
N ASN A 82 21.43 -12.23 5.37
CA ASN A 82 20.12 -12.65 4.86
C ASN A 82 19.95 -12.23 3.40
N LYS A 83 20.33 -11.00 3.05
CA LYS A 83 20.32 -10.54 1.65
C LYS A 83 21.15 -11.47 0.75
N ASP A 84 22.35 -11.86 1.18
CA ASP A 84 23.18 -12.81 0.44
C ASP A 84 22.54 -14.20 0.31
N ARG A 85 21.86 -14.69 1.36
CA ARG A 85 21.16 -15.98 1.34
C ARG A 85 19.99 -15.94 0.34
N TYR A 86 19.17 -14.90 0.35
CA TYR A 86 18.08 -14.72 -0.60
C TYR A 86 18.58 -14.63 -2.05
N ASN A 87 19.67 -13.89 -2.28
CA ASN A 87 20.31 -13.82 -3.60
C ASN A 87 20.81 -15.21 -4.08
N ASN A 88 21.41 -16.00 -3.19
CA ASN A 88 21.83 -17.36 -3.56
C ASN A 88 20.62 -18.27 -3.86
N ALA A 89 19.52 -18.14 -3.11
CA ALA A 89 18.28 -18.86 -3.41
C ALA A 89 17.73 -18.48 -4.80
N LEU A 90 17.74 -17.19 -5.14
CA LEU A 90 17.30 -16.70 -6.45
C LEU A 90 18.17 -17.24 -7.60
N ILE A 91 19.50 -17.28 -7.42
CA ILE A 91 20.44 -17.87 -8.40
C ILE A 91 20.12 -19.35 -8.63
N ASP A 92 19.87 -20.10 -7.55
CA ASP A 92 19.53 -21.53 -7.65
C ASP A 92 18.16 -21.72 -8.31
N TYR A 93 17.16 -20.89 -8.00
CA TYR A 93 15.87 -20.92 -8.67
C TYR A 93 15.96 -20.59 -10.17
N ASN A 94 16.81 -19.64 -10.57
CA ASN A 94 17.10 -19.40 -11.98
C ASN A 94 17.72 -20.63 -12.64
N THR A 95 18.67 -21.27 -11.96
CA THR A 95 19.36 -22.47 -12.47
C THR A 95 18.40 -23.64 -12.70
N VAL A 96 17.46 -23.90 -11.78
CA VAL A 96 16.50 -25.00 -11.96
C VAL A 96 15.51 -24.74 -13.09
N ILE A 97 15.14 -23.48 -13.33
CA ILE A 97 14.28 -23.09 -14.46
C ILE A 97 15.03 -23.27 -15.78
N GLU A 98 16.33 -22.96 -15.83
CA GLU A 98 17.17 -23.22 -17.01
C GLU A 98 17.31 -24.72 -17.31
N LEU A 99 17.47 -25.55 -16.27
CA LEU A 99 17.61 -27.00 -16.41
C LEU A 99 16.29 -27.69 -16.78
N GLU A 100 15.18 -27.28 -16.17
CA GLU A 100 13.86 -27.88 -16.36
C GLU A 100 12.76 -26.82 -16.53
N PRO A 101 12.69 -26.16 -17.71
CA PRO A 101 11.76 -25.05 -17.96
C PRO A 101 10.29 -25.46 -18.04
N ARG A 102 9.98 -26.75 -17.95
CA ARG A 102 8.60 -27.28 -17.98
C ARG A 102 8.09 -27.71 -16.61
N ASN A 103 8.80 -27.37 -15.54
CA ASN A 103 8.40 -27.70 -14.18
C ASN A 103 7.82 -26.47 -13.47
N LYS A 104 6.48 -26.42 -13.37
CA LYS A 104 5.76 -25.29 -12.76
C LYS A 104 6.19 -24.98 -11.31
N LYS A 105 6.62 -26.00 -10.57
CA LYS A 105 7.05 -25.89 -9.16
C LYS A 105 8.15 -24.85 -8.99
N TYR A 106 9.04 -24.75 -9.97
CA TYR A 106 10.19 -23.85 -9.92
C TYR A 106 9.80 -22.39 -10.17
N TYR A 107 8.88 -22.14 -11.10
CA TYR A 107 8.31 -20.81 -11.31
C TYR A 107 7.54 -20.34 -10.07
N VAL A 108 6.69 -21.18 -9.47
CA VAL A 108 5.98 -20.83 -8.23
C VAL A 108 6.95 -20.52 -7.09
N ALA A 109 8.00 -21.33 -6.91
CA ALA A 109 8.98 -21.09 -5.86
C ALA A 109 9.78 -19.79 -6.06
N ARG A 110 10.15 -19.47 -7.30
CA ARG A 110 10.82 -18.20 -7.61
C ARG A 110 9.87 -17.02 -7.44
N ALA A 111 8.63 -17.12 -7.90
CA ALA A 111 7.61 -16.08 -7.75
C ALA A 111 7.33 -15.74 -6.28
N ASN A 112 7.21 -16.76 -5.41
CA ASN A 112 7.07 -16.55 -3.97
C ASN A 112 8.26 -15.76 -3.40
N LEU A 113 9.50 -16.14 -3.76
CA LEU A 113 10.70 -15.43 -3.32
C LEU A 113 10.73 -13.98 -3.82
N LEU A 114 10.35 -13.76 -5.08
CA LEU A 114 10.29 -12.42 -5.69
C LEU A 114 9.25 -11.53 -4.99
N THR A 115 8.09 -12.08 -4.66
CA THR A 115 7.00 -11.37 -3.97
C THR A 115 7.38 -11.05 -2.53
N ASP A 116 7.80 -12.05 -1.75
CA ASP A 116 7.91 -11.92 -0.29
C ASP A 116 9.18 -11.17 0.16
N ILE A 117 10.23 -11.17 -0.67
CA ILE A 117 11.57 -10.71 -0.28
C ILE A 117 12.10 -9.58 -1.16
N PHE A 118 11.89 -9.66 -2.47
CA PHE A 118 12.46 -8.70 -3.42
C PHE A 118 11.47 -7.60 -3.82
N GLU A 119 10.17 -7.76 -3.52
CA GLU A 119 9.10 -6.85 -3.92
C GLU A 119 9.08 -6.62 -5.46
N GLU A 120 9.48 -7.65 -6.22
CA GLU A 120 9.52 -7.66 -7.69
C GLU A 120 8.19 -8.20 -8.24
N ASP A 121 7.11 -7.44 -8.02
CA ASP A 121 5.73 -7.89 -8.26
C ASP A 121 5.44 -8.28 -9.72
N LEU A 122 6.04 -7.59 -10.69
CA LEU A 122 5.82 -7.86 -12.12
C LEU A 122 6.51 -9.14 -12.57
N GLU A 123 7.74 -9.36 -12.11
CA GLU A 123 8.51 -10.57 -12.35
C GLU A 123 7.86 -11.78 -11.68
N ALA A 124 7.38 -11.62 -10.45
CA ALA A 124 6.62 -12.64 -9.74
C ALA A 124 5.32 -12.99 -10.47
N LEU A 125 4.55 -11.97 -10.90
CA LEU A 125 3.34 -12.18 -11.71
C LEU A 125 3.64 -12.97 -12.99
N ASN A 126 4.71 -12.61 -13.71
CA ASN A 126 5.10 -13.31 -14.93
C ASN A 126 5.43 -14.79 -14.66
N ASP A 127 6.11 -15.09 -13.56
CA ASP A 127 6.39 -16.47 -13.16
C ASP A 127 5.14 -17.26 -12.78
N TYR A 128 4.19 -16.66 -12.05
CA TYR A 128 2.92 -17.32 -11.78
C TYR A 128 2.12 -17.55 -13.07
N LEU A 129 2.14 -16.61 -14.02
CA LEU A 129 1.50 -16.78 -15.33
C LEU A 129 2.15 -17.94 -16.12
N LEU A 130 3.48 -18.04 -16.13
CA LEU A 130 4.19 -19.18 -16.73
C LEU A 130 3.84 -20.51 -16.02
N ALA A 131 3.75 -20.51 -14.70
CA ALA A 131 3.30 -21.68 -13.93
C ALA A 131 1.87 -22.10 -14.31
N PHE A 132 0.98 -21.14 -14.53
CA PHE A 132 -0.39 -21.36 -15.00
C PHE A 132 -0.43 -21.89 -16.44
N GLU A 133 0.42 -21.39 -17.35
CA GLU A 133 0.53 -21.94 -18.70
C GLU A 133 0.94 -23.42 -18.70
N LEU A 134 1.81 -23.82 -17.76
CA LEU A 134 2.26 -25.20 -17.59
C LEU A 134 1.19 -26.11 -16.97
N ASP A 135 0.37 -25.60 -16.06
CA ASP A 135 -0.79 -26.30 -15.50
C ASP A 135 -1.96 -25.37 -15.19
N PRO A 136 -2.91 -25.21 -16.14
CA PRO A 136 -4.05 -24.31 -15.97
C PRO A 136 -5.09 -24.78 -14.95
N ASN A 137 -4.98 -26.01 -14.43
CA ASN A 137 -5.97 -26.60 -13.51
C ASN A 137 -5.54 -26.51 -12.05
N ASP A 138 -4.48 -25.75 -11.74
CA ASP A 138 -4.02 -25.51 -10.38
C ASP A 138 -4.77 -24.31 -9.78
N ASP A 139 -5.69 -24.57 -8.86
CA ASP A 139 -6.48 -23.53 -8.18
C ASP A 139 -5.60 -22.61 -7.34
N LYS A 140 -4.50 -23.13 -6.77
CA LYS A 140 -3.57 -22.34 -5.96
C LYS A 140 -2.82 -21.34 -6.82
N VAL A 141 -2.32 -21.77 -7.98
CA VAL A 141 -1.66 -20.84 -8.92
C VAL A 141 -2.63 -19.77 -9.40
N CYS A 142 -3.88 -20.13 -9.72
CA CYS A 142 -4.91 -19.15 -10.07
C CYS A 142 -5.15 -18.13 -8.93
N SER A 143 -5.18 -18.60 -7.68
CA SER A 143 -5.36 -17.72 -6.52
C SER A 143 -4.18 -16.77 -6.32
N LEU A 144 -2.94 -17.25 -6.53
CA LEU A 144 -1.72 -16.44 -6.45
C LEU A 144 -1.70 -15.37 -7.54
N ILE A 145 -2.09 -15.70 -8.77
CA ILE A 145 -2.23 -14.71 -9.85
C ILE A 145 -3.27 -13.64 -9.49
N GLY A 146 -4.43 -14.06 -8.93
CA GLY A 146 -5.45 -13.14 -8.44
C GLY A 146 -4.89 -12.17 -7.38
N ASN A 147 -4.15 -12.70 -6.40
CA ASN A 147 -3.49 -11.91 -5.37
C ASN A 147 -2.49 -10.90 -5.97
N MET A 148 -1.68 -11.31 -6.95
CA MET A 148 -0.73 -10.41 -7.61
C MET A 148 -1.42 -9.28 -8.37
N TYR A 149 -2.48 -9.57 -9.13
CA TYR A 149 -3.26 -8.51 -9.77
C TYR A 149 -3.93 -7.59 -8.76
N SER A 150 -4.39 -8.13 -7.63
CA SER A 150 -4.92 -7.33 -6.52
C SER A 150 -3.87 -6.37 -5.95
N LEU A 151 -2.63 -6.85 -5.74
CA LEU A 151 -1.51 -6.03 -5.27
C LEU A 151 -1.16 -4.91 -6.26
N LEU A 152 -1.22 -5.21 -7.55
CA LEU A 152 -1.00 -4.27 -8.64
C LEU A 152 -2.19 -3.33 -8.92
N ASN A 153 -3.26 -3.41 -8.13
CA ASN A 153 -4.52 -2.66 -8.30
C ASN A 153 -5.18 -2.88 -9.68
N ASP A 154 -5.02 -4.06 -10.26
CA ASP A 154 -5.73 -4.53 -11.45
C ASP A 154 -6.90 -5.42 -11.02
N ASP A 155 -7.97 -4.76 -10.59
CA ASP A 155 -9.13 -5.42 -10.01
C ASP A 155 -9.87 -6.33 -11.00
N GLU A 156 -9.85 -5.98 -12.30
CA GLU A 156 -10.52 -6.76 -13.33
C GLU A 156 -9.87 -8.14 -13.48
N ASN A 157 -8.53 -8.18 -13.59
CA ASN A 157 -7.81 -9.44 -13.68
C ASN A 157 -7.81 -10.19 -12.34
N SER A 158 -7.72 -9.48 -11.22
CA SER A 158 -7.84 -10.06 -9.87
C SER A 158 -9.14 -10.87 -9.72
N ILE A 159 -10.30 -10.23 -9.98
CA ILE A 159 -11.62 -10.88 -9.93
C ILE A 159 -11.71 -12.06 -10.91
N LYS A 160 -11.17 -11.91 -12.12
CA LYS A 160 -11.16 -12.97 -13.14
C LYS A 160 -10.44 -14.22 -12.66
N TYR A 161 -9.24 -14.08 -12.10
CA TYR A 161 -8.43 -15.22 -11.66
C TYR A 161 -8.93 -15.83 -10.35
N TYR A 162 -9.49 -15.04 -9.42
CA TYR A 162 -10.19 -15.59 -8.26
C TYR A 162 -11.41 -16.44 -8.66
N LYS A 163 -12.23 -15.97 -9.62
CA LYS A 163 -13.34 -16.78 -10.15
C LYS A 163 -12.85 -18.07 -10.80
N LEU A 164 -11.71 -18.04 -11.49
CA LEU A 164 -11.13 -19.23 -12.08
C LEU A 164 -10.66 -20.22 -11.01
N ALA A 165 -9.97 -19.74 -9.97
CA ALA A 165 -9.56 -20.54 -8.82
C ALA A 165 -10.79 -21.19 -8.14
N LEU A 166 -11.86 -20.43 -7.91
CA LEU A 166 -13.09 -20.94 -7.28
C LEU A 166 -13.88 -21.91 -8.18
N LYS A 167 -13.73 -21.82 -9.50
CA LYS A 167 -14.28 -22.80 -10.44
C LYS A 167 -13.55 -24.15 -10.33
N LEU A 168 -12.25 -24.12 -10.08
CA LEU A 168 -11.41 -25.31 -9.88
C LEU A 168 -11.59 -25.90 -8.48
N ASN A 169 -11.68 -25.04 -7.46
CA ASN A 169 -11.88 -25.41 -6.06
C ASN A 169 -12.86 -24.45 -5.38
N SER A 170 -14.14 -24.85 -5.34
CA SER A 170 -15.20 -24.02 -4.79
C SER A 170 -15.22 -23.91 -3.26
N GLN A 171 -14.40 -24.72 -2.56
CA GLN A 171 -14.31 -24.73 -1.10
C GLN A 171 -13.10 -23.94 -0.58
N ASN A 172 -12.42 -23.21 -1.44
CA ASN A 172 -11.33 -22.33 -1.02
C ASN A 172 -11.91 -21.01 -0.46
N TYR A 173 -12.18 -20.98 0.85
CA TYR A 173 -12.80 -19.84 1.52
C TYR A 173 -11.88 -18.61 1.64
N GLU A 174 -10.56 -18.80 1.63
CA GLU A 174 -9.61 -17.68 1.53
C GLU A 174 -9.78 -16.94 0.20
N VAL A 175 -9.95 -17.66 -0.91
CA VAL A 175 -10.21 -17.04 -2.23
C VAL A 175 -11.59 -16.40 -2.29
N TRP A 176 -12.61 -16.99 -1.67
CA TRP A 176 -13.92 -16.33 -1.55
C TRP A 176 -13.82 -15.00 -0.81
N TYR A 177 -13.03 -14.93 0.26
CA TYR A 177 -12.77 -13.68 0.97
C TYR A 177 -12.05 -12.66 0.07
N SER A 178 -10.95 -13.06 -0.58
CA SER A 178 -10.22 -12.16 -1.50
C SER A 178 -11.09 -11.65 -2.65
N LEU A 179 -11.96 -12.50 -3.21
CA LEU A 179 -12.94 -12.09 -4.22
C LEU A 179 -13.97 -11.10 -3.66
N GLY A 180 -14.46 -11.34 -2.44
CA GLY A 180 -15.36 -10.42 -1.74
C GLY A 180 -14.73 -9.05 -1.53
N SER A 181 -13.47 -9.02 -1.08
CA SER A 181 -12.69 -7.79 -0.92
C SER A 181 -12.47 -7.06 -2.25
N ALA A 182 -12.15 -7.78 -3.32
CA ALA A 182 -12.00 -7.18 -4.64
C ALA A 182 -13.31 -6.54 -5.14
N TYR A 183 -14.45 -7.21 -4.91
CA TYR A 183 -15.76 -6.63 -5.21
C TYR A 183 -16.11 -5.41 -4.35
N ASP A 184 -15.77 -5.45 -3.06
CA ASP A 184 -16.00 -4.36 -2.11
C ASP A 184 -15.29 -3.07 -2.58
N VAL A 185 -13.99 -3.18 -2.91
CA VAL A 185 -13.16 -2.07 -3.42
C VAL A 185 -13.72 -1.49 -4.73
N ASN A 186 -14.41 -2.31 -5.53
CA ASN A 186 -15.02 -1.92 -6.79
C ASN A 186 -16.49 -1.46 -6.67
N ASP A 187 -16.95 -1.17 -5.45
CA ASP A 187 -18.35 -0.80 -5.14
C ASP A 187 -19.40 -1.82 -5.63
N LYS A 188 -19.00 -3.07 -5.87
CA LYS A 188 -19.89 -4.21 -6.18
C LYS A 188 -20.39 -4.84 -4.90
N VAL A 189 -21.12 -4.04 -4.12
CA VAL A 189 -21.50 -4.34 -2.73
C VAL A 189 -22.34 -5.62 -2.62
N ALA A 190 -23.22 -5.90 -3.58
CA ALA A 190 -24.08 -7.08 -3.54
C ALA A 190 -23.27 -8.38 -3.71
N GLU A 191 -22.34 -8.39 -4.66
CA GLU A 191 -21.44 -9.51 -4.91
C GLU A 191 -20.46 -9.73 -3.75
N ALA A 192 -19.97 -8.65 -3.13
CA ALA A 192 -19.15 -8.73 -1.92
C ALA A 192 -19.90 -9.42 -0.76
N ILE A 193 -21.16 -9.03 -0.53
CA ILE A 193 -22.02 -9.65 0.50
C ILE A 193 -22.21 -11.15 0.25
N GLU A 194 -22.42 -11.56 -1.00
CA GLU A 194 -22.56 -12.97 -1.36
C GLU A 194 -21.28 -13.77 -1.07
N CYS A 195 -20.12 -13.22 -1.44
CA CYS A 195 -18.81 -13.82 -1.17
C CYS A 195 -18.58 -13.98 0.33
N TYR A 196 -18.73 -12.91 1.12
CA TYR A 196 -18.55 -12.95 2.57
C TYR A 196 -19.57 -13.89 3.26
N THR A 197 -20.80 -13.97 2.75
CA THR A 197 -21.79 -14.93 3.24
C THR A 197 -21.35 -16.38 2.99
N THR A 198 -20.75 -16.63 1.83
CA THR A 198 -20.21 -17.96 1.49
C THR A 198 -19.06 -18.34 2.44
N VAL A 199 -18.17 -17.39 2.75
CA VAL A 199 -17.09 -17.60 3.73
C VAL A 199 -17.66 -17.93 5.11
N ILE A 200 -18.58 -17.10 5.64
CA ILE A 200 -19.19 -17.31 6.97
C ILE A 200 -19.90 -18.67 7.08
N ASN A 201 -20.53 -19.15 6.01
CA ASN A 201 -21.21 -20.43 6.00
C ASN A 201 -20.25 -21.63 5.93
N GLY A 202 -19.03 -21.43 5.41
CA GLY A 202 -18.07 -22.49 5.10
C GLY A 202 -16.89 -22.59 6.04
N ASP A 203 -16.33 -21.46 6.46
CA ASP A 203 -15.22 -21.36 7.40
C ASP A 203 -15.61 -20.49 8.60
N LYS A 204 -15.65 -21.11 9.78
CA LYS A 204 -16.07 -20.45 11.03
C LYS A 204 -14.93 -19.72 11.75
N HIS A 205 -13.72 -19.76 11.21
CA HIS A 205 -12.54 -19.19 11.89
C HIS A 205 -12.14 -17.80 11.37
N GLN A 206 -12.84 -17.27 10.36
CA GLN A 206 -12.58 -15.94 9.80
C GLN A 206 -13.53 -14.89 10.40
N ASN A 207 -13.28 -14.50 11.65
CA ASN A 207 -14.15 -13.56 12.38
C ASN A 207 -14.27 -12.19 11.69
N HIS A 208 -13.18 -11.68 11.11
CA HIS A 208 -13.12 -10.38 10.43
C HIS A 208 -14.18 -10.21 9.32
N VAL A 209 -14.59 -11.31 8.69
CA VAL A 209 -15.57 -11.31 7.60
C VAL A 209 -16.94 -10.78 8.04
N TYR A 210 -17.30 -10.93 9.32
CA TYR A 210 -18.53 -10.33 9.85
C TYR A 210 -18.47 -8.80 9.82
N TYR A 211 -17.32 -8.20 10.14
CA TYR A 211 -17.16 -6.75 10.05
C TYR A 211 -17.27 -6.27 8.59
N ASP A 212 -16.60 -6.94 7.66
CA ASP A 212 -16.57 -6.55 6.25
C ASP A 212 -17.96 -6.67 5.59
N ARG A 213 -18.68 -7.76 5.89
CA ARG A 213 -20.07 -7.91 5.45
C ARG A 213 -21.01 -6.91 6.13
N GLY A 214 -20.81 -6.63 7.41
CA GLY A 214 -21.55 -5.60 8.14
C GLY A 214 -21.38 -4.19 7.54
N SER A 215 -20.15 -3.84 7.15
CA SER A 215 -19.82 -2.61 6.42
C SER A 215 -20.51 -2.55 5.06
N CYS A 216 -20.51 -3.65 4.31
CA CYS A 216 -21.26 -3.75 3.06
C CYS A 216 -22.77 -3.59 3.26
N TYR A 217 -23.35 -4.22 4.29
CA TYR A 217 -24.75 -4.04 4.64
C TYR A 217 -25.08 -2.59 4.98
N TYR A 218 -24.20 -1.89 5.71
CA TYR A 218 -24.37 -0.46 5.99
C TYR A 218 -24.40 0.39 4.72
N ARG A 219 -23.44 0.19 3.79
CA ARG A 219 -23.43 0.90 2.49
C ARG A 219 -24.68 0.61 1.66
N ASN A 220 -25.21 -0.61 1.75
CA ASN A 220 -26.45 -1.01 1.10
C ASN A 220 -27.72 -0.67 1.92
N LYS A 221 -27.61 0.13 2.98
CA LYS A 221 -28.70 0.57 3.87
C LYS A 221 -29.48 -0.56 4.56
N MET A 222 -28.89 -1.74 4.68
CA MET A 222 -29.43 -2.89 5.40
C MET A 222 -29.00 -2.84 6.87
N TYR A 223 -29.45 -1.79 7.57
CA TYR A 223 -28.93 -1.39 8.88
C TYR A 223 -29.08 -2.46 9.96
N GLU A 224 -30.19 -3.17 10.01
CA GLU A 224 -30.43 -4.23 11.01
C GLU A 224 -29.47 -5.39 10.82
N LYS A 225 -29.23 -5.81 9.57
CA LYS A 225 -28.25 -6.86 9.26
C LYS A 225 -26.83 -6.43 9.58
N ALA A 226 -26.49 -5.17 9.28
CA ALA A 226 -25.20 -4.61 9.63
C ALA A 226 -24.95 -4.65 11.14
N LEU A 227 -25.95 -4.25 11.96
CA LEU A 227 -25.84 -4.33 13.42
C LEU A 227 -25.65 -5.77 13.92
N MET A 228 -26.40 -6.74 13.37
CA MET A 228 -26.27 -8.15 13.75
C MET A 228 -24.86 -8.69 13.47
N ASP A 229 -24.30 -8.38 12.29
CA ASP A 229 -22.95 -8.81 11.92
C ASP A 229 -21.87 -8.15 12.78
N LEU A 230 -21.99 -6.85 13.06
CA LEU A 230 -21.04 -6.13 13.92
C LEU A 230 -21.12 -6.60 15.38
N GLU A 231 -22.31 -7.01 15.84
CA GLU A 231 -22.47 -7.62 17.17
C GLU A 231 -21.81 -9.00 17.22
N MET A 232 -21.99 -9.83 16.18
CA MET A 232 -21.31 -11.12 16.08
C MET A 232 -19.78 -10.95 16.07
N PHE A 233 -19.27 -9.98 15.31
CA PHE A 233 -17.84 -9.65 15.28
C PHE A 233 -17.28 -9.35 16.69
N ILE A 234 -18.01 -8.58 17.50
CA ILE A 234 -17.63 -8.26 18.88
C ILE A 234 -17.71 -9.51 19.78
N GLN A 235 -18.76 -10.32 19.66
CA GLN A 235 -18.95 -11.53 20.47
C GLN A 235 -17.86 -12.58 20.25
N LEU A 236 -17.29 -12.64 19.04
CA LEU A 236 -16.21 -13.56 18.70
C LEU A 236 -14.85 -13.18 19.29
N GLY A 237 -14.79 -12.10 20.08
CA GLY A 237 -13.60 -11.72 20.84
C GLY A 237 -12.49 -11.07 20.02
N GLU A 238 -12.80 -10.65 18.79
CA GLU A 238 -11.93 -9.75 18.04
C GLU A 238 -11.79 -8.43 18.80
N PRO A 239 -10.60 -7.81 18.81
CA PRO A 239 -10.33 -6.65 19.64
C PRO A 239 -11.39 -5.59 19.41
N GLU A 240 -11.84 -4.96 20.50
CA GLU A 240 -12.72 -3.80 20.56
C GLU A 240 -12.20 -2.70 19.62
N ASN A 241 -12.54 -2.81 18.34
CA ASN A 241 -12.01 -1.91 17.33
C ASN A 241 -12.88 -0.66 17.34
N GLU A 242 -12.24 0.49 17.52
CA GLU A 242 -12.83 1.83 17.36
C GLU A 242 -13.72 1.88 16.10
N ARG A 243 -13.27 1.27 15.00
CA ARG A 243 -14.01 1.24 13.73
C ARG A 243 -15.38 0.57 13.85
N THR A 244 -15.49 -0.51 14.61
CA THR A 244 -16.74 -1.26 14.81
C THR A 244 -17.75 -0.42 15.59
N TYR A 245 -17.34 0.20 16.70
CA TYR A 245 -18.21 1.07 17.49
C TYR A 245 -18.61 2.33 16.72
N PHE A 246 -17.68 2.91 15.97
CA PHE A 246 -17.98 4.06 15.11
C PHE A 246 -19.02 3.71 14.04
N LEU A 247 -18.87 2.57 13.36
CA LEU A 247 -19.82 2.10 12.35
C LEU A 247 -21.20 1.82 12.96
N ARG A 248 -21.28 1.18 14.14
CA ARG A 248 -22.55 0.98 14.86
C ARG A 248 -23.20 2.32 15.24
N GLY A 249 -22.41 3.31 15.67
CA GLY A 249 -22.88 4.67 15.95
C GLY A 249 -23.49 5.33 14.71
N ASN A 250 -22.83 5.24 13.55
CA ASN A 250 -23.36 5.74 12.27
C ASN A 250 -24.67 5.04 11.89
N ILE A 251 -24.74 3.71 12.06
CA ILE A 251 -25.96 2.94 11.76
C ILE A 251 -27.12 3.40 12.65
N TYR A 252 -26.91 3.53 13.97
CA TYR A 252 -27.94 4.00 14.88
C TYR A 252 -28.40 5.42 14.57
N GLU A 253 -27.48 6.30 14.16
CA GLU A 253 -27.84 7.64 13.71
C GLU A 253 -28.71 7.61 12.43
N CYS A 254 -28.38 6.75 11.46
CA CYS A 254 -29.20 6.55 10.26
C CYS A 254 -30.61 6.02 10.60
N LEU A 255 -30.73 5.19 11.63
CA LEU A 255 -32.00 4.69 12.15
C LEU A 255 -32.76 5.72 13.02
N GLY A 256 -32.14 6.86 13.36
CA GLY A 256 -32.71 7.87 14.26
C GLY A 256 -32.61 7.54 15.75
N ASN A 257 -31.91 6.46 16.11
CA ASN A 257 -31.68 6.04 17.50
C ASN A 257 -30.49 6.80 18.10
N PHE A 258 -30.67 8.10 18.32
CA PHE A 258 -29.58 8.99 18.74
C PHE A 258 -28.96 8.63 20.09
N GLU A 259 -29.73 8.12 21.05
CA GLU A 259 -29.20 7.68 22.35
C GLU A 259 -28.22 6.52 22.22
N GLU A 260 -28.54 5.52 21.40
CA GLU A 260 -27.66 4.38 21.13
C GLU A 260 -26.45 4.80 20.31
N ALA A 261 -26.62 5.70 19.33
CA ALA A 261 -25.50 6.27 18.59
C ALA A 261 -24.51 6.99 19.52
N LEU A 262 -25.00 7.78 20.48
CA LEU A 262 -24.16 8.43 21.51
C LEU A 262 -23.42 7.40 22.36
N LYS A 263 -24.08 6.32 22.80
CA LYS A 263 -23.43 5.26 23.58
C LYS A 263 -22.28 4.61 22.80
N GLU A 264 -22.47 4.31 21.52
CA GLU A 264 -21.42 3.71 20.70
C GLU A 264 -20.27 4.69 20.42
N TYR A 265 -20.54 5.97 20.10
CA TYR A 265 -19.48 6.97 19.94
C TYR A 265 -18.69 7.24 21.24
N LYS A 266 -19.35 7.17 22.41
CA LYS A 266 -18.67 7.27 23.71
C LYS A 266 -17.70 6.11 23.95
N LYS A 267 -18.01 4.90 23.47
CA LYS A 267 -17.05 3.77 23.51
C LYS A 267 -15.83 4.04 22.65
N VAL A 268 -16.01 4.63 21.46
CA VAL A 268 -14.89 5.05 20.61
C VAL A 268 -13.96 6.01 21.38
N LEU A 269 -14.52 7.05 22.01
CA LEU A 269 -13.74 8.00 22.81
C LEU A 269 -12.99 7.37 24.00
N SER A 270 -13.51 6.28 24.56
CA SER A 270 -12.84 5.57 25.66
C SER A 270 -11.61 4.79 25.21
N ILE A 271 -11.55 4.42 23.92
CA ILE A 271 -10.43 3.71 23.30
C ILE A 271 -9.42 4.70 22.73
N ASN A 272 -9.89 5.67 21.95
CA ASN A 272 -9.07 6.66 21.28
C ASN A 272 -9.78 8.02 21.28
N ARG A 273 -9.08 9.05 21.80
CA ARG A 273 -9.60 10.42 21.83
C ARG A 273 -9.24 11.14 20.55
N GLU A 274 -10.03 10.91 19.51
CA GLU A 274 -9.92 11.69 18.27
C GLU A 274 -10.92 12.85 18.21
N ASP A 275 -10.45 14.00 17.71
CA ASP A 275 -11.24 15.24 17.61
C ASP A 275 -12.48 15.07 16.69
N TYR A 276 -12.42 14.20 15.67
CA TYR A 276 -13.54 14.01 14.74
C TYR A 276 -14.76 13.31 15.38
N ILE A 277 -14.54 12.42 16.34
CA ILE A 277 -15.62 11.74 17.09
C ILE A 277 -16.33 12.73 18.01
N LEU A 278 -15.55 13.62 18.61
CA LEU A 278 -16.07 14.66 19.48
C LEU A 278 -16.98 15.63 18.73
N ASP A 279 -16.55 16.06 17.53
CA ASP A 279 -17.37 16.87 16.63
C ASP A 279 -18.68 16.14 16.26
N ARG A 280 -18.60 14.83 16.00
CA ARG A 280 -19.78 14.02 15.67
C ARG A 280 -20.77 13.94 16.83
N ILE A 281 -20.29 13.71 18.04
CA ILE A 281 -21.10 13.70 19.27
C ILE A 281 -21.78 15.06 19.47
N VAL A 282 -21.05 16.17 19.32
CA VAL A 282 -21.61 17.53 19.43
C VAL A 282 -22.73 17.77 18.41
N GLN A 283 -22.54 17.37 17.15
CA GLN A 283 -23.57 17.46 16.11
C GLN A 283 -24.83 16.67 16.49
N LEU A 284 -24.66 15.47 17.04
CA LEU A 284 -25.76 14.59 17.41
C LEU A 284 -26.60 15.19 18.53
N TYR A 285 -25.97 15.74 19.57
CA TYR A 285 -26.69 16.41 20.65
C TYR A 285 -27.41 17.70 20.20
N ARG A 286 -26.83 18.45 19.26
CA ARG A 286 -27.53 19.60 18.64
C ARG A 286 -28.81 19.16 17.93
N LYS A 287 -28.77 18.00 17.26
CA LYS A 287 -29.92 17.40 16.57
C LYS A 287 -30.98 16.86 17.54
N PHE A 288 -30.55 16.36 18.71
CA PHE A 288 -31.42 15.81 19.77
C PHE A 288 -32.13 16.89 20.62
N LYS A 289 -31.82 18.18 20.44
CA LYS A 289 -32.45 19.34 21.14
C LYS A 289 -32.35 19.33 22.68
N ASP A 290 -31.52 18.49 23.29
CA ASP A 290 -31.27 18.52 24.74
C ASP A 290 -29.89 19.09 25.07
N VAL A 291 -29.74 20.40 24.82
CA VAL A 291 -28.50 21.16 24.98
C VAL A 291 -28.04 21.24 26.45
N ASN A 292 -28.92 20.93 27.40
CA ASN A 292 -28.60 21.01 28.83
C ASN A 292 -27.83 19.77 29.32
N LEU A 293 -28.15 18.57 28.82
CA LEU A 293 -27.37 17.35 29.10
C LEU A 293 -25.95 17.41 28.51
N LEU A 294 -25.79 18.15 27.39
CA LEU A 294 -24.54 18.35 26.67
C LEU A 294 -23.44 18.99 27.51
N LYS A 295 -23.79 20.00 28.32
CA LYS A 295 -22.79 20.78 29.07
C LYS A 295 -22.12 19.96 30.15
N ASP A 296 -22.88 19.16 30.89
CA ASP A 296 -22.34 18.40 32.01
C ASP A 296 -21.49 17.21 31.55
N GLU A 297 -21.85 16.54 30.45
CA GLU A 297 -21.09 15.40 29.93
C GLU A 297 -19.85 15.82 29.10
N ILE A 298 -19.91 16.93 28.36
CA ILE A 298 -18.76 17.42 27.56
C ILE A 298 -17.70 18.11 28.45
N ASN A 299 -18.10 18.80 29.52
CA ASN A 299 -17.17 19.40 30.48
C ASN A 299 -16.26 18.35 31.17
N GLY A 300 -16.67 17.08 31.23
CA GLY A 300 -15.84 15.98 31.75
C GLY A 300 -14.86 15.39 30.73
N ILE A 301 -15.02 15.71 29.43
CA ILE A 301 -14.29 15.07 28.33
C ILE A 301 -13.28 16.03 27.68
N ILE A 302 -13.53 17.35 27.66
CA ILE A 302 -12.68 18.36 27.02
C ILE A 302 -12.17 19.40 28.03
N ASP A 303 -10.92 19.85 27.88
CA ASP A 303 -10.42 21.08 28.51
C ASP A 303 -11.30 22.28 28.11
N GLY A 304 -11.79 23.03 29.10
CA GLY A 304 -12.91 23.99 28.99
C GLY A 304 -12.79 25.12 27.93
N ASN A 305 -11.63 25.26 27.28
CA ASN A 305 -11.40 26.25 26.23
C ASN A 305 -12.08 25.94 24.88
N LYS A 306 -12.34 24.66 24.55
CA LYS A 306 -13.00 24.25 23.28
C LYS A 306 -14.54 24.40 23.31
N ILE A 307 -15.15 24.52 24.49
CA ILE A 307 -16.62 24.54 24.68
C ILE A 307 -17.20 25.93 24.36
N ASN A 308 -16.43 27.00 24.58
CA ASN A 308 -16.87 28.37 24.37
C ASN A 308 -17.08 28.75 22.88
N SER A 309 -16.50 28.01 21.93
CA SER A 309 -16.75 28.21 20.51
C SER A 309 -18.04 27.53 20.00
N LEU A 310 -18.60 26.59 20.74
CA LEU A 310 -19.70 25.72 20.31
C LEU A 310 -21.10 26.15 20.81
N SER A 311 -21.18 27.24 21.58
CA SER A 311 -22.35 27.66 22.36
C SER A 311 -23.30 28.67 21.69
N LYS A 312 -23.12 29.00 20.40
CA LYS A 312 -24.05 29.89 19.68
C LYS A 312 -25.13 29.10 18.95
N PRO A 313 -26.43 29.34 19.23
CA PRO A 313 -27.52 28.72 18.48
C PRO A 313 -27.74 29.44 17.14
N ASP A 314 -27.91 28.69 16.06
CA ASP A 314 -28.19 29.23 14.73
C ASP A 314 -29.60 29.81 14.67
N LYS A 315 -29.69 31.14 14.55
CA LYS A 315 -30.85 31.86 14.05
C LYS A 315 -30.45 32.49 12.72
N GLU A 316 -31.10 32.06 11.63
CA GLU A 316 -31.58 32.85 10.49
C GLU A 316 -31.58 32.03 9.20
N LEU A 317 -32.77 31.59 8.81
CA LEU A 317 -33.13 31.05 7.50
C LEU A 317 -34.44 31.74 7.09
N VAL A 318 -34.37 32.97 6.56
CA VAL A 318 -35.47 33.63 5.82
C VAL A 318 -34.91 34.65 4.82
N ASP A 319 -35.19 34.41 3.54
CA ASP A 319 -35.29 35.28 2.36
C ASP A 319 -34.23 36.36 2.03
N LYS A 320 -33.59 36.21 0.85
CA LYS A 320 -33.77 37.14 -0.28
C LYS A 320 -33.18 36.62 -1.60
N GLN A 321 -33.96 36.82 -2.66
CA GLN A 321 -33.71 36.52 -4.07
C GLN A 321 -32.75 37.52 -4.75
N GLU A 322 -32.02 36.97 -5.73
CA GLU A 322 -31.52 37.53 -7.01
C GLU A 322 -30.74 38.85 -7.05
N SER A 323 -29.46 38.76 -7.46
CA SER A 323 -28.96 39.39 -8.70
C SER A 323 -27.53 38.90 -9.03
N ASP A 324 -27.29 38.61 -10.31
CA ASP A 324 -26.06 38.06 -10.87
C ASP A 324 -24.76 38.80 -10.49
N ILE A 325 -23.77 38.02 -10.02
CA ILE A 325 -22.29 38.09 -10.20
C ILE A 325 -21.71 37.16 -9.12
N LYS A 326 -21.23 35.95 -9.48
CA LYS A 326 -20.66 34.98 -8.53
C LYS A 326 -19.16 35.18 -8.32
N VAL A 327 -18.82 35.93 -7.29
CA VAL A 327 -17.60 35.75 -6.50
C VAL A 327 -18.04 35.65 -5.03
N GLU A 328 -18.16 34.44 -4.52
CA GLU A 328 -18.44 34.24 -3.08
C GLU A 328 -17.12 34.28 -2.31
N GLU A 329 -16.76 35.46 -1.80
CA GLU A 329 -15.93 35.55 -0.59
C GLU A 329 -16.87 35.53 0.63
N ASN A 330 -17.13 34.34 1.18
CA ASN A 330 -17.71 34.21 2.52
C ASN A 330 -16.56 34.26 3.55
N ARG A 331 -16.41 35.42 4.20
CA ARG A 331 -15.60 35.61 5.39
C ARG A 331 -16.45 35.24 6.61
N ASP A 332 -16.25 34.02 7.11
CA ASP A 332 -16.20 33.65 8.54
C ASP A 332 -16.49 32.15 8.74
N ASN A 333 -15.43 31.34 8.52
CA ASN A 333 -15.07 30.07 9.16
C ASN A 333 -13.89 29.49 8.34
N LEU A 334 -12.99 28.70 8.95
CA LEU A 334 -11.75 28.22 8.31
C LEU A 334 -12.03 27.43 7.00
N ASN A 335 -11.98 28.13 5.87
CA ASN A 335 -12.35 27.66 4.55
C ASN A 335 -11.24 26.76 3.96
N LYS A 336 -11.50 25.45 3.84
CA LYS A 336 -10.84 24.61 2.83
C LYS A 336 -11.19 25.17 1.46
N LYS A 337 -10.24 25.81 0.79
CA LYS A 337 -10.47 26.42 -0.52
C LYS A 337 -10.34 25.33 -1.57
N ILE A 338 -11.40 25.11 -2.37
CA ILE A 338 -11.30 24.22 -3.52
C ILE A 338 -10.87 25.08 -4.70
N ILE A 339 -9.67 24.86 -5.22
CA ILE A 339 -9.14 25.58 -6.38
C ILE A 339 -9.24 24.67 -7.59
N VAL A 340 -9.88 25.16 -8.65
CA VAL A 340 -9.87 24.50 -9.96
C VAL A 340 -8.71 25.07 -10.75
N TYR A 341 -7.78 24.20 -11.18
CA TYR A 341 -6.64 24.56 -12.00
C TYR A 341 -6.60 23.64 -13.22
N GLY A 342 -6.92 24.16 -14.41
CA GLY A 342 -7.15 23.32 -15.57
C GLY A 342 -8.36 22.39 -15.39
N ASN A 343 -8.16 21.09 -15.56
CA ASN A 343 -9.16 20.03 -15.40
C ASN A 343 -9.14 19.34 -14.02
N ILE A 344 -8.20 19.71 -13.14
CA ILE A 344 -8.10 19.11 -11.81
C ILE A 344 -8.69 20.02 -10.73
N THR A 345 -9.20 19.35 -9.69
CA THR A 345 -9.66 20.00 -8.47
C THR A 345 -8.61 19.80 -7.38
N ILE A 346 -8.05 20.89 -6.89
CA ILE A 346 -7.06 20.90 -5.81
C ILE A 346 -7.77 21.32 -4.53
N LYS A 347 -7.69 20.47 -3.52
CA LYS A 347 -8.11 20.82 -2.16
C LYS A 347 -6.96 21.59 -1.52
N ASP A 348 -7.11 22.91 -1.44
CA ASP A 348 -6.12 23.80 -0.85
C ASP A 348 -6.23 23.74 0.68
N GLU A 349 -5.12 23.34 1.29
CA GLU A 349 -4.95 23.30 2.74
C GLU A 349 -3.85 24.29 3.19
N GLU A 350 -3.25 25.05 2.27
CA GLU A 350 -2.05 25.85 2.52
C GLU A 350 -2.28 27.36 2.49
N LYS A 351 -1.42 28.10 3.19
CA LYS A 351 -1.41 29.56 3.07
C LYS A 351 -0.92 29.97 1.69
N SER A 352 -1.56 30.97 1.08
CA SER A 352 -1.08 31.61 -0.14
C SER A 352 0.34 32.12 0.03
N ILE A 353 1.18 31.94 -0.98
CA ILE A 353 2.58 32.38 -1.02
C ILE A 353 2.67 33.75 -1.68
N SER A 354 3.52 34.63 -1.14
CA SER A 354 3.76 35.92 -1.79
C SER A 354 4.81 35.81 -2.90
N ILE A 355 4.79 36.75 -3.84
CA ILE A 355 5.85 36.87 -4.86
C ILE A 355 7.23 37.02 -4.20
N LYS A 356 7.30 37.66 -3.03
CA LYS A 356 8.54 37.80 -2.27
C LYS A 356 9.08 36.45 -1.84
N ASP A 357 8.24 35.60 -1.25
CA ASP A 357 8.63 34.25 -0.80
C ASP A 357 9.07 33.38 -1.97
N LEU A 358 8.39 33.49 -3.12
CA LEU A 358 8.78 32.80 -4.36
C LEU A 358 10.16 33.27 -4.85
N ASN A 359 10.40 34.57 -4.89
CA ASN A 359 11.69 35.12 -5.31
C ASN A 359 12.82 34.74 -4.36
N GLU A 360 12.58 34.75 -3.03
CA GLU A 360 13.54 34.28 -2.03
C GLU A 360 13.90 32.80 -2.25
N PHE A 361 12.93 31.96 -2.62
CA PHE A 361 13.19 30.57 -2.97
C PHE A 361 13.97 30.40 -4.28
N GLU A 362 13.65 31.16 -5.32
CA GLU A 362 14.37 31.13 -6.60
C GLU A 362 15.82 31.60 -6.46
N GLU A 363 16.05 32.62 -5.64
CA GLU A 363 17.39 33.06 -5.24
C GLU A 363 18.12 31.94 -4.50
N TYR A 364 17.44 31.26 -3.57
CA TYR A 364 17.99 30.14 -2.81
C TYR A 364 18.42 28.96 -3.69
N ILE A 365 17.61 28.57 -4.67
CA ILE A 365 17.96 27.48 -5.60
C ILE A 365 18.84 27.96 -6.77
N GLY A 366 19.09 29.27 -6.89
CA GLY A 366 19.87 29.88 -7.97
C GLY A 366 19.24 29.70 -9.36
N ASN A 367 17.93 29.55 -9.45
CA ASN A 367 17.17 29.27 -10.68
C ASN A 367 15.80 29.94 -10.63
N ILE A 368 15.35 30.47 -11.76
CA ILE A 368 13.97 30.94 -11.94
C ILE A 368 13.09 29.74 -12.32
N LEU A 369 11.96 29.57 -11.65
CA LEU A 369 10.99 28.53 -11.99
C LEU A 369 10.31 28.84 -13.33
N PRO A 370 9.94 27.83 -14.13
CA PRO A 370 9.15 28.04 -15.34
C PRO A 370 7.82 28.78 -15.08
N GLU A 371 7.42 29.65 -16.01
CA GLU A 371 6.28 30.58 -15.83
C GLU A 371 4.96 29.89 -15.50
N GLU A 372 4.68 28.74 -16.10
CA GLU A 372 3.50 27.93 -15.82
C GLU A 372 3.48 27.47 -14.36
N TYR A 373 4.63 27.02 -13.87
CA TYR A 373 4.78 26.55 -12.49
C TYR A 373 4.78 27.71 -11.48
N ARG A 374 5.35 28.88 -11.84
CA ARG A 374 5.26 30.10 -11.03
C ARG A 374 3.80 30.51 -10.79
N ARG A 375 3.00 30.53 -11.86
CA ARG A 375 1.55 30.84 -11.78
C ARG A 375 0.85 29.86 -10.86
N PHE A 376 1.14 28.57 -10.99
CA PHE A 376 0.58 27.54 -10.14
C PHE A 376 0.90 27.76 -8.65
N ILE A 377 2.17 27.97 -8.30
CA ILE A 377 2.59 28.15 -6.89
C ILE A 377 1.97 29.38 -6.26
N LEU A 378 1.87 30.50 -6.99
CA LEU A 378 1.23 31.72 -6.49
C LEU A 378 -0.29 31.56 -6.31
N GLN A 379 -0.93 30.72 -7.12
CA GLN A 379 -2.39 30.53 -7.07
C GLN A 379 -2.82 29.47 -6.06
N CYS A 380 -2.11 28.34 -5.99
CA CYS A 380 -2.52 27.14 -5.25
C CYS A 380 -1.53 26.73 -4.15
N ASN A 381 -0.25 27.12 -4.25
CA ASN A 381 0.81 26.70 -3.34
C ASN A 381 0.81 25.18 -3.03
N GLY A 382 0.77 24.35 -4.06
CA GLY A 382 0.74 22.89 -3.92
C GLY A 382 -0.69 22.34 -3.77
N GLY A 383 -0.83 21.19 -3.13
CA GLY A 383 -2.11 20.60 -2.76
C GLY A 383 -2.24 19.11 -3.09
N LYS A 384 -3.25 18.48 -2.48
CA LYS A 384 -3.50 17.05 -2.63
C LYS A 384 -4.24 16.75 -3.94
N LEU A 385 -3.66 15.84 -4.71
CA LEU A 385 -4.29 15.21 -5.87
C LEU A 385 -4.99 13.94 -5.39
N ASN A 386 -6.21 13.64 -5.87
CA ASN A 386 -6.98 12.52 -5.32
C ASN A 386 -7.77 11.72 -6.38
N PRO A 387 -7.27 10.51 -6.67
CA PRO A 387 -5.93 10.27 -7.22
C PRO A 387 -5.90 10.68 -8.70
N TYR A 388 -4.72 11.05 -9.21
CA TYR A 388 -4.55 11.39 -10.62
C TYR A 388 -3.33 10.69 -11.19
N LYS A 389 -3.58 9.72 -12.08
CA LYS A 389 -2.60 8.92 -12.83
C LYS A 389 -2.00 9.72 -13.98
N PHE A 390 -0.78 9.36 -14.36
CA PHE A 390 -0.12 9.81 -15.58
C PHE A 390 0.57 8.62 -16.27
N ILE A 391 0.89 8.79 -17.55
CA ILE A 391 1.72 7.86 -18.32
C ILE A 391 2.84 8.68 -18.95
N THR A 392 4.07 8.18 -18.91
CA THR A 392 5.19 8.83 -19.59
C THR A 392 5.00 8.80 -21.11
N LYS A 393 5.58 9.76 -21.85
CA LYS A 393 5.42 9.86 -23.31
C LYS A 393 5.93 8.63 -24.06
N ASP A 394 6.91 7.93 -23.51
CA ASP A 394 7.42 6.65 -24.01
C ASP A 394 6.55 5.43 -23.64
N LYS A 395 5.49 5.65 -22.83
CA LYS A 395 4.56 4.65 -22.31
C LYS A 395 5.20 3.56 -21.45
N PHE A 396 6.42 3.81 -20.97
CA PHE A 396 7.16 2.86 -20.14
C PHE A 396 6.69 2.88 -18.68
N ILE A 397 6.31 4.05 -18.16
CA ILE A 397 5.86 4.22 -16.79
C ILE A 397 4.40 4.67 -16.75
N LYS A 398 3.61 4.00 -15.91
CA LYS A 398 2.30 4.44 -15.46
C LYS A 398 2.34 4.57 -13.93
N SER A 399 2.15 5.77 -13.41
CA SER A 399 2.22 6.04 -11.97
C SER A 399 1.17 7.08 -11.55
N CYS A 400 1.11 7.40 -10.25
CA CYS A 400 0.17 8.35 -9.66
C CYS A 400 0.90 9.61 -9.18
N ALA A 401 0.31 10.78 -9.42
CA ALA A 401 0.74 12.03 -8.81
C ALA A 401 -0.03 12.22 -7.49
N MET A 402 0.64 12.10 -6.33
CA MET A 402 -0.04 12.13 -5.03
C MET A 402 -0.25 13.54 -4.49
N ASN A 403 0.83 14.32 -4.37
CA ASN A 403 0.78 15.66 -3.80
C ASN A 403 1.66 16.60 -4.60
N LEU A 404 1.09 17.74 -5.04
CA LEU A 404 1.86 18.88 -5.50
C LEU A 404 2.51 19.52 -4.28
N LEU A 405 3.85 19.55 -4.27
CA LEU A 405 4.62 20.00 -3.13
C LEU A 405 4.40 21.50 -2.91
N PRO A 406 4.05 21.95 -1.70
CA PRO A 406 3.93 23.37 -1.39
C PRO A 406 5.31 24.02 -1.28
N LEU A 407 5.38 25.34 -1.45
CA LEU A 407 6.56 26.12 -1.11
C LEU A 407 6.63 26.45 0.40
N SER A 408 5.48 26.48 1.08
CA SER A 408 5.42 26.84 2.51
C SER A 408 6.19 25.88 3.41
N ASN A 409 6.90 26.42 4.41
CA ASN A 409 7.61 25.62 5.43
C ASN A 409 6.68 25.05 6.52
N ASN A 410 5.38 25.40 6.52
CA ASN A 410 4.46 25.05 7.60
C ASN A 410 3.93 23.61 7.54
N LYS A 411 4.13 22.91 6.41
CA LYS A 411 3.74 21.51 6.22
C LYS A 411 4.83 20.77 5.46
N MET A 412 5.03 19.50 5.82
CA MET A 412 5.99 18.61 5.20
C MET A 412 5.24 17.44 4.55
N PRO A 413 5.70 16.93 3.39
CA PRO A 413 6.89 17.38 2.65
C PRO A 413 6.64 18.65 1.80
N ASN A 414 7.67 19.52 1.66
CA ASN A 414 7.61 20.73 0.83
C ASN A 414 8.75 20.79 -0.22
N ILE A 415 8.64 21.70 -1.18
CA ILE A 415 9.61 21.84 -2.28
C ILE A 415 11.02 22.11 -1.75
N LYS A 416 11.16 22.94 -0.71
CA LYS A 416 12.47 23.31 -0.15
C LYS A 416 13.17 22.12 0.48
N GLU A 417 12.45 21.32 1.26
CA GLU A 417 12.97 20.08 1.84
C GLU A 417 13.39 19.07 0.76
N LYS A 418 12.53 18.85 -0.25
CA LYS A 418 12.86 17.94 -1.34
C LYS A 418 14.03 18.44 -2.18
N TYR A 419 14.23 19.75 -2.32
CA TYR A 419 15.44 20.32 -2.92
C TYR A 419 16.70 20.00 -2.09
N GLU A 420 16.64 20.12 -0.76
CA GLU A 420 17.78 19.70 0.09
C GLU A 420 18.11 18.23 -0.08
N ILE A 421 17.10 17.37 -0.10
CA ILE A 421 17.28 15.91 -0.23
C ILE A 421 17.80 15.55 -1.62
N PHE A 422 17.10 15.96 -2.67
CA PHE A 422 17.37 15.46 -4.02
C PHE A 422 18.45 16.27 -4.76
N ASN A 423 18.40 17.59 -4.70
CA ASN A 423 19.34 18.44 -5.45
C ASN A 423 20.67 18.57 -4.72
N LYS A 424 20.65 18.88 -3.42
CA LYS A 424 21.91 19.00 -2.65
C LYS A 424 22.49 17.65 -2.27
N GLY A 425 21.65 16.61 -2.12
CA GLY A 425 22.11 15.23 -1.98
C GLY A 425 22.62 14.59 -3.27
N ASP A 426 22.65 15.32 -4.39
CA ASP A 426 23.08 14.82 -5.71
C ASP A 426 22.33 13.54 -6.14
N LEU A 427 21.04 13.41 -5.79
CA LEU A 427 20.18 12.28 -6.15
C LEU A 427 19.46 12.47 -7.49
N ILE A 428 19.27 13.71 -7.94
CA ILE A 428 18.74 14.03 -9.27
C ILE A 428 19.67 15.02 -9.99
N PRO A 429 19.62 15.12 -11.34
CA PRO A 429 20.39 16.14 -12.05
C PRO A 429 20.08 17.56 -11.55
N LYS A 430 21.13 18.37 -11.32
CA LYS A 430 21.05 19.67 -10.61
C LYS A 430 20.09 20.70 -11.21
N ASN A 431 19.78 20.58 -12.48
CA ASN A 431 18.86 21.47 -13.20
C ASN A 431 17.40 21.00 -13.16
N LEU A 432 17.09 19.96 -12.38
CA LEU A 432 15.73 19.46 -12.18
C LEU A 432 15.29 19.73 -10.75
N LEU A 433 14.01 19.96 -10.53
CA LEU A 433 13.44 20.20 -9.20
C LEU A 433 12.25 19.28 -8.99
N ALA A 434 12.24 18.52 -7.90
CA ALA A 434 11.10 17.70 -7.51
C ALA A 434 9.91 18.60 -7.15
N ILE A 435 8.77 18.38 -7.80
CA ILE A 435 7.54 19.18 -7.61
C ILE A 435 6.33 18.33 -7.19
N VAL A 436 6.39 17.02 -7.42
CA VAL A 436 5.38 16.05 -7.00
C VAL A 436 6.10 14.77 -6.60
N MET A 437 5.53 14.04 -5.65
CA MET A 437 5.94 12.67 -5.32
C MET A 437 4.86 11.68 -5.75
N ASP A 438 5.28 10.52 -6.22
CA ASP A 438 4.39 9.37 -6.38
C ASP A 438 4.25 8.57 -5.07
N PRO A 439 3.41 7.52 -5.01
CA PRO A 439 3.24 6.70 -3.80
C PRO A 439 4.52 5.98 -3.33
N THR A 440 5.52 5.82 -4.19
CA THR A 440 6.80 5.14 -3.89
C THR A 440 7.90 6.13 -3.47
N GLU A 441 7.56 7.41 -3.28
CA GLU A 441 8.51 8.50 -3.08
C GLU A 441 9.48 8.74 -4.26
N SER A 442 9.10 8.33 -5.47
CA SER A 442 9.80 8.72 -6.69
C SER A 442 9.36 10.12 -7.12
N PRO A 443 10.29 11.06 -7.38
CA PRO A 443 9.94 12.42 -7.70
C PRO A 443 9.59 12.61 -9.18
N ILE A 444 8.56 13.40 -9.40
CA ILE A 444 8.26 14.02 -10.68
C ILE A 444 8.89 15.41 -10.65
N CYS A 445 9.80 15.66 -11.58
CA CYS A 445 10.68 16.80 -11.58
C CYS A 445 10.40 17.75 -12.75
N ILE A 446 10.50 19.05 -12.51
CA ILE A 446 10.50 20.09 -13.53
C ILE A 446 11.92 20.53 -13.87
N CYS A 447 12.20 20.74 -15.15
CA CYS A 447 13.50 21.26 -15.60
C CYS A 447 13.57 22.78 -15.49
N LEU A 448 14.61 23.27 -14.81
CA LEU A 448 14.81 24.68 -14.48
C LEU A 448 15.73 25.40 -15.48
N LYS A 449 16.61 24.68 -16.18
CA LYS A 449 17.62 25.28 -17.07
C LYS A 449 17.95 24.39 -18.27
N GLY A 450 18.38 25.03 -19.35
CA GLY A 450 18.84 24.38 -20.58
C GLY A 450 17.74 24.26 -21.64
N LYS A 451 18.01 23.46 -22.69
CA LYS A 451 17.09 23.29 -23.85
C LYS A 451 15.74 22.66 -23.49
N ASN A 452 15.65 22.03 -22.31
CA ASN A 452 14.47 21.32 -21.83
C ASN A 452 13.74 22.06 -20.70
N ILE A 453 13.99 23.37 -20.50
CA ILE A 453 13.33 24.15 -19.45
C ILE A 453 11.80 23.98 -19.52
N GLY A 454 11.15 23.85 -18.36
CA GLY A 454 9.69 23.63 -18.25
C GLY A 454 9.25 22.18 -18.39
N LYS A 455 10.02 21.31 -19.06
CA LYS A 455 9.65 19.90 -19.25
C LYS A 455 9.57 19.15 -17.92
N ILE A 456 8.60 18.24 -17.84
CA ILE A 456 8.30 17.42 -16.66
C ILE A 456 8.79 15.99 -16.90
N TYR A 457 9.57 15.47 -15.97
CA TYR A 457 10.14 14.13 -16.03
C TYR A 457 9.77 13.34 -14.78
N TYR A 458 9.50 12.06 -14.95
CA TYR A 458 9.46 11.11 -13.86
C TYR A 458 10.85 10.51 -13.68
N TRP A 459 11.38 10.57 -12.46
CA TRP A 459 12.61 9.85 -12.12
C TRP A 459 12.24 8.56 -11.42
N ASN A 460 12.62 7.43 -12.01
CA ASN A 460 12.41 6.13 -11.41
C ASN A 460 13.65 5.74 -10.58
N SER A 461 13.54 5.77 -9.25
CA SER A 461 14.63 5.42 -8.33
C SER A 461 14.88 3.91 -8.22
N ALA A 462 13.96 3.06 -8.70
CA ALA A 462 14.05 1.60 -8.61
C ALA A 462 15.22 0.98 -9.41
N PHE A 463 15.87 1.75 -10.29
CA PHE A 463 16.92 1.26 -11.19
C PHE A 463 18.37 1.62 -10.80
N GLU A 464 18.60 2.33 -9.69
CA GLU A 464 19.96 2.70 -9.27
C GLU A 464 20.51 1.77 -8.18
N LYS A 465 21.37 0.83 -8.59
CA LYS A 465 22.33 0.15 -7.71
C LYS A 465 23.35 1.18 -7.20
N ASP A 466 23.65 1.11 -5.90
CA ASP A 466 24.65 1.86 -5.13
C ASP A 466 25.64 2.76 -5.93
N PHE A 467 25.59 4.08 -5.68
CA PHE A 467 26.59 5.11 -6.02
C PHE A 467 26.87 5.42 -7.50
N VAL A 468 25.84 5.59 -8.33
CA VAL A 468 26.00 6.20 -9.67
C VAL A 468 25.54 7.66 -9.63
N LYS A 469 26.27 8.56 -10.30
CA LYS A 469 25.82 9.96 -10.48
C LYS A 469 24.46 9.97 -11.18
N PRO A 470 23.51 10.82 -10.76
CA PRO A 470 22.18 10.86 -11.35
C PRO A 470 22.26 11.02 -12.87
N SER A 471 21.62 10.09 -13.59
CA SER A 471 21.65 10.05 -15.04
C SER A 471 20.28 10.34 -15.64
N TYR A 472 20.26 11.16 -16.69
CA TYR A 472 19.08 11.37 -17.52
C TYR A 472 18.54 10.09 -18.19
N LYS A 473 19.32 9.00 -18.20
CA LYS A 473 18.90 7.71 -18.76
C LYS A 473 17.71 7.09 -18.00
N ASN A 474 17.57 7.39 -16.72
CA ASN A 474 16.51 6.86 -15.85
C ASN A 474 15.35 7.85 -15.70
N MET A 475 15.28 8.84 -16.59
CA MET A 475 14.24 9.87 -16.58
C MET A 475 13.34 9.72 -17.78
N HIS A 476 12.06 9.58 -17.50
CA HIS A 476 11.03 9.41 -18.50
C HIS A 476 10.26 10.71 -18.65
N LEU A 477 10.17 11.24 -19.87
CA LEU A 477 9.44 12.47 -20.14
C LEU A 477 7.95 12.24 -19.88
N VAL A 478 7.33 13.07 -19.04
CA VAL A 478 5.90 13.02 -18.75
C VAL A 478 5.16 14.05 -19.62
N ALA A 479 5.63 15.30 -19.61
CA ALA A 479 5.00 16.41 -20.33
C ALA A 479 6.04 17.44 -20.78
N ASP A 480 5.73 18.20 -21.83
CA ASP A 480 6.62 19.27 -22.33
C ASP A 480 6.55 20.55 -21.50
N ASN A 481 5.51 20.74 -20.68
CA ASN A 481 5.38 21.82 -19.73
C ASN A 481 4.43 21.43 -18.57
N PHE A 482 4.34 22.29 -17.56
CA PHE A 482 3.52 22.04 -16.37
C PHE A 482 2.01 22.02 -16.67
N ASP A 483 1.52 22.87 -17.56
CA ASP A 483 0.10 22.92 -17.93
C ASP A 483 -0.32 21.62 -18.66
N GLU A 484 0.55 21.08 -19.54
CA GLU A 484 0.35 19.77 -20.19
C GLU A 484 0.39 18.64 -19.15
N PHE A 485 1.29 18.69 -18.17
CA PHE A 485 1.33 17.70 -17.10
C PHE A 485 0.02 17.66 -16.33
N ILE A 486 -0.47 18.82 -15.87
CA ILE A 486 -1.72 18.89 -15.12
C ILE A 486 -2.92 18.46 -15.96
N SER A 487 -3.02 18.91 -17.22
CA SER A 487 -4.12 18.53 -18.10
C SER A 487 -4.09 17.06 -18.56
N GLY A 488 -2.90 16.45 -18.59
CA GLY A 488 -2.70 15.04 -18.93
C GLY A 488 -3.00 14.06 -17.79
N LEU A 489 -3.27 14.55 -16.58
CA LEU A 489 -3.68 13.74 -15.44
C LEU A 489 -5.08 13.15 -15.64
N TYR A 490 -5.26 11.88 -15.29
CA TYR A 490 -6.54 11.15 -15.39
C TYR A 490 -6.82 10.30 -14.16
N VAL A 491 -8.08 9.91 -13.94
CA VAL A 491 -8.50 9.09 -12.78
C VAL A 491 -8.24 7.61 -13.01
#